data_AF-A0A350PI62-F1
#
_entry.id   AF-A0A350PI62-F1
#
_cell.length_a   1.000
_cell.length_b   1.000
_cell.length_c   1.000
_cell.angle_alpha   90.00
_cell.angle_beta   90.00
_cell.angle_gamma   90.00
#
_symmetry.space_group_name_H-M   'P 1'
#
loop_
_entity.id
_entity.type
_entity.pdbx_description
1 polymer ?
#
loop_
_entity_poly.entity_id
_entity_poly.type
_entity_poly.pdbx_seq_one_letter_code
_entity_poly.pdbx_strand_id
1 'polypeptide(L)' 'MVQFIIDKKGNVTEPEIIRSVHPKLDEEVLRVIKLVKFSPGVQNGVLVRVKMVQMVNFQLKR' A
#
# COMPACT_ATOMS: atom_id res chain seq x y z
N MET A 1 -3.24 3.65 8.65
CA MET A 1 -2.60 4.21 7.43
C MET A 1 -1.42 3.33 7.11
N VAL A 2 -1.23 3.01 5.83
CA VAL A 2 -0.13 2.18 5.35
C VAL A 2 0.72 2.97 4.38
N GLN A 3 2.03 2.89 4.56
CA GLN A 3 3.04 3.40 3.64
C GLN A 3 3.65 2.21 2.91
N PHE A 4 3.94 2.35 1.62
CA PHE A 4 4.59 1.30 0.86
C PHE A 4 5.27 1.86 -0.39
N ILE A 5 6.08 1.04 -1.05
CA ILE A 5 6.74 1.38 -2.31
C ILE A 5 6.15 0.55 -3.44
N ILE A 6 5.71 1.21 -4.51
CA ILE A 6 5.34 0.57 -5.77
C ILE A 6 6.60 0.45 -6.63
N ASP A 7 6.95 -0.77 -7.06
CA ASP A 7 8.08 -1.01 -7.95
C ASP A 7 7.76 -0.65 -9.41
N LYS A 8 8.77 -0.71 -10.30
CA LYS A 8 8.60 -0.42 -11.73
C LYS A 8 7.69 -1.43 -12.45
N LYS A 9 7.40 -2.56 -11.84
CA LYS A 9 6.49 -3.59 -12.35
C LYS A 9 5.09 -3.44 -11.77
N GLY A 10 4.84 -2.47 -10.88
CA GLY A 10 3.56 -2.28 -10.22
C GLY A 10 3.31 -3.15 -8.98
N ASN A 11 4.32 -3.82 -8.45
CA ASN A 11 4.20 -4.61 -7.22
C ASN A 11 4.43 -3.73 -5.99
N VAL A 12 3.76 -4.07 -4.89
CA VAL A 12 4.02 -3.46 -3.59
C VAL A 12 5.23 -4.09 -2.92
N THR A 13 6.12 -3.25 -2.40
CA THR A 13 7.32 -3.58 -1.66
C THR A 13 7.36 -2.77 -0.36
N GLU A 14 7.96 -3.35 0.69
CA GLU A 14 8.22 -2.66 1.97
C GLU A 14 6.98 -1.97 2.60
N PRO A 15 5.82 -2.66 2.75
CA PRO A 15 4.67 -2.07 3.39
C PRO A 15 4.87 -1.93 4.90
N GLU A 16 4.46 -0.78 5.43
CA GLU A 16 4.64 -0.37 6.83
C GLU A 16 3.37 0.33 7.34
N ILE A 17 2.94 0.00 8.55
CA ILE A 17 1.84 0.70 9.22
C ILE A 17 2.39 1.93 9.92
N ILE A 18 2.06 3.11 9.40
CA ILE A 18 2.48 4.40 9.97
C ILE A 18 1.45 4.97 10.96
N ARG A 19 0.22 4.45 10.93
CA ARG A 19 -0.84 4.79 11.91
C ARG A 19 -1.73 3.58 12.12
N SER A 20 -1.60 2.95 13.28
CA SER A 20 -2.39 1.79 13.71
C SER A 20 -3.78 2.21 14.20
N VAL A 21 -4.74 1.30 14.03
CA VAL A 21 -6.06 1.38 14.68
C VAL A 21 -6.29 0.15 15.56
N HIS A 22 -5.94 -1.05 15.07
CA HIS A 22 -6.06 -2.29 15.82
C HIS A 22 -5.12 -3.35 15.22
N PRO A 23 -4.39 -4.16 16.02
CA PRO A 23 -3.38 -5.10 15.52
C PRO A 23 -3.90 -6.08 14.45
N LYS A 24 -5.08 -6.69 14.67
CA LYS A 24 -5.69 -7.59 13.68
C LYS A 24 -6.06 -6.89 12.35
N LEU A 25 -6.40 -5.61 12.40
CA LEU A 25 -6.69 -4.85 11.18
C LEU A 25 -5.39 -4.53 10.45
N ASP A 26 -4.34 -4.17 11.20
CA ASP A 26 -3.02 -3.89 10.66
C ASP A 26 -2.43 -5.10 9.91
N GLU A 27 -2.52 -6.30 10.50
CA GLU A 27 -2.12 -7.57 9.87
C GLU A 27 -2.84 -7.77 8.52
N GLU A 28 -4.15 -7.54 8.51
CA GLU A 28 -4.95 -7.67 7.29
C GLU A 28 -4.63 -6.59 6.25
N VAL A 29 -4.37 -5.34 6.66
CA VAL A 29 -3.90 -4.29 5.75
C VAL A 29 -2.58 -4.71 5.09
N LEU A 30 -1.62 -5.17 5.88
CA LEU A 30 -0.31 -5.60 5.37
C LEU A 30 -0.41 -6.81 4.44
N ARG A 31 -1.33 -7.73 4.70
CA ARG A 31 -1.59 -8.89 3.83
C ARG A 31 -2.23 -8.45 2.52
N VAL A 32 -3.30 -7.66 2.57
CA VAL A 32 -4.07 -7.27 1.38
C VAL A 32 -3.25 -6.35 0.47
N ILE A 33 -2.53 -5.37 1.02
CA ILE A 33 -1.78 -4.41 0.20
C ILE A 33 -0.71 -5.08 -0.67
N LYS A 34 -0.11 -6.19 -0.19
CA LYS A 34 0.87 -6.98 -0.95
C LYS A 34 0.25 -7.73 -2.15
N LEU A 35 -1.06 -7.97 -2.14
CA LEU A 35 -1.78 -8.64 -3.23
C LEU A 35 -2.25 -7.65 -4.30
N VAL A 36 -2.26 -6.36 -4.00
CA VAL A 36 -2.71 -5.34 -4.94
C VAL A 36 -1.63 -5.06 -5.98
N LYS A 37 -2.05 -5.08 -7.25
CA LYS A 37 -1.23 -4.65 -8.37
C LYS A 37 -1.55 -3.20 -8.70
N PHE A 38 -0.54 -2.34 -8.62
CA PHE A 38 -0.67 -0.93 -8.97
C PHE A 38 -0.09 -0.64 -10.36
N SER A 39 -0.51 0.47 -10.96
CA SER A 39 0.22 1.03 -12.09
C SER A 39 1.53 1.65 -11.58
N PRO A 40 2.69 1.33 -12.19
CA PRO A 40 3.94 1.95 -11.81
C PRO A 40 3.93 3.46 -12.12
N GLY A 41 4.72 4.22 -11.37
CA GLY A 41 4.91 5.64 -11.65
C GLY A 41 5.71 5.84 -12.93
N VAL A 42 5.38 6.90 -13.67
CA VAL A 42 6.13 7.35 -14.85
C VAL A 42 6.66 8.75 -14.59
N GLN A 43 7.96 8.95 -14.76
CA GLN A 43 8.58 10.26 -14.73
C GLN A 43 9.45 10.43 -15.96
N ASN A 44 9.18 11.47 -16.77
CA ASN A 44 9.87 11.73 -18.03
C ASN A 44 9.90 10.52 -18.98
N GLY A 45 8.80 9.77 -19.07
CA GLY A 45 8.70 8.57 -19.90
C GLY A 45 9.37 7.32 -19.33
N VAL A 46 9.99 7.40 -18.15
CA VAL A 46 10.68 6.28 -17.51
C VAL A 46 9.87 5.75 -16.33
N LEU A 47 9.76 4.42 -16.22
CA LEU A 47 9.16 3.76 -15.06
C LEU A 47 10.03 3.96 -13.81
N VAL A 48 9.44 4.48 -12.74
CA VAL A 48 10.10 4.80 -11.46
C VAL A 48 9.43 4.10 -10.28
N ARG A 49 10.21 3.88 -9.21
CA ARG A 49 9.66 3.42 -7.93
C ARG A 49 8.98 4.60 -7.25
N VAL A 50 7.82 4.38 -6.65
CA VAL A 50 7.03 5.44 -6.00
C VAL A 50 6.74 5.04 -4.57
N LYS A 51 7.05 5.93 -3.63
CA LYS A 51 6.64 5.80 -2.23
C LYS A 51 5.25 6.43 -2.06
N MET A 52 4.30 5.66 -1.54
CA MET A 52 2.91 6.09 -1.41
C MET A 52 2.38 5.84 0.00
N VAL A 53 1.40 6.65 0.42
CA VAL A 53 0.68 6.50 1.68
C VAL A 53 -0.80 6.39 1.37
N GLN A 54 -1.42 5.30 1.84
CA GLN A 54 -2.85 5.06 1.67
C GLN A 54 -3.56 5.03 3.03
N MET A 55 -4.68 5.76 3.11
CA MET A 55 -5.63 5.63 4.21
C MET A 55 -6.58 4.47 3.93
N VAL A 56 -6.75 3.59 4.91
CA VAL A 56 -7.67 2.44 4.85
C VAL A 56 -8.78 2.69 5.86
N ASN A 57 -10.02 2.69 5.39
CA ASN A 57 -11.22 2.87 6.21
C ASN A 57 -11.93 1.53 6.37
N PHE A 58 -12.15 1.13 7.62
CA PHE A 58 -12.93 -0.06 7.94
C PHE A 58 -14.37 0.33 8.26
N GLN A 59 -15.32 -0.37 7.68
CA GLN A 59 -16.75 -0.20 7.97
C GLN A 59 -17.29 -1.52 8.50
N LEU A 60 -17.77 -1.50 9.74
CA LEU A 60 -18.50 -2.64 10.29
C LEU A 60 -19.92 -2.61 9.73
N LYS A 61 -20.30 -3.68 9.03
CA LYS A 61 -21.69 -3.86 8.62
C LYS A 61 -22.51 -4.23 9.86
N ARG A 62 -23.66 -3.57 10.00
CA ARG A 62 -24.70 -3.96 10.96
C ARG A 62 -25.48 -5.16 10.43
#